data_AF-A0A8J2X2C0-F1
#
_entry.id   AF-A0A8J2X2C0-F1
#
_cell.length_a   1.000
_cell.length_b   1.000
_cell.length_c   1.000
_cell.angle_alpha   90.00
_cell.angle_beta   90.00
_cell.angle_gamma   90.00
#
_symmetry.space_group_name_H-M   'P 1'
#
loop_
_entity.id
_entity.type
_entity.pdbx_description
1 polymer ?
#
loop_
_entity_poly.entity_id
_entity_poly.type
_entity_poly.pdbx_seq_one_letter_code
_entity_poly.pdbx_strand_id
1 'polypeptide(L)'
;MPPHHPKIANLIKTILLSFAIMAAVEWFKYGTKINYEWFHCWPVKQQVGGPDSSVFKLWARGGPSCDKRGEYKTILKRISRDYEPNDEHLSFCIIENKNVPPVHYPIQDDKGAPGYWAYVGYDRDNDKIREVCGEHTIYNF
;
A
#
# COMPACT_ATOMS: atom_id res chain seq x y z
N MET A 1 -49.47 -3.10 37.27
CA MET A 1 -47.99 -3.17 37.36
C MET A 1 -47.45 -3.43 35.96
N PRO A 2 -46.52 -2.62 35.42
CA PRO A 2 -45.90 -2.96 34.14
C PRO A 2 -45.03 -4.21 34.34
N PRO A 3 -44.97 -5.12 33.36
CA PRO A 3 -44.16 -6.32 33.47
C PRO A 3 -42.68 -5.93 33.53
N HIS A 4 -42.00 -6.29 34.63
CA HIS A 4 -40.55 -6.22 34.72
C HIS A 4 -39.96 -7.26 33.75
N HIS A 5 -39.69 -6.85 32.50
CA HIS A 5 -38.89 -7.67 31.59
C HIS A 5 -37.56 -8.02 32.29
N PRO A 6 -37.08 -9.27 32.21
CA PRO A 6 -35.85 -9.67 32.88
C PRO A 6 -34.71 -8.83 32.29
N LYS A 7 -34.23 -7.85 33.08
CA LYS A 7 -33.20 -6.88 32.68
C LYS A 7 -31.96 -7.56 32.09
N ILE A 8 -31.65 -8.75 32.59
CA ILE A 8 -30.57 -9.63 32.12
C ILE A 8 -30.80 -10.12 30.68
N ALA A 9 -32.03 -10.55 30.34
CA ALA A 9 -32.33 -11.05 29.00
C ALA A 9 -32.24 -9.93 27.95
N ASN A 10 -32.71 -8.72 28.30
CA ASN A 10 -32.56 -7.56 27.43
C ASN A 10 -31.08 -7.17 27.27
N LEU A 11 -30.29 -7.22 28.35
CA LEU A 11 -28.85 -6.98 28.28
C LEU A 11 -28.14 -7.98 27.36
N ILE A 12 -28.41 -9.28 27.51
CA ILE A 12 -27.83 -10.33 26.66
C ILE A 12 -28.22 -10.12 25.19
N LYS A 13 -29.50 -9.84 24.91
CA LYS A 13 -29.97 -9.54 23.54
C LYS A 13 -29.24 -8.34 22.95
N THR A 14 -29.10 -7.26 23.72
CA THR A 14 -28.37 -6.07 23.27
C THR A 14 -26.90 -6.38 22.99
N ILE A 15 -26.23 -7.15 23.87
CA ILE A 15 -24.82 -7.53 23.67
C ILE A 15 -24.64 -8.37 22.41
N LEU A 16 -25.49 -9.40 22.22
CA LEU A 16 -25.42 -10.26 21.03
C LEU A 16 -25.71 -9.48 19.75
N LEU A 17 -26.69 -8.57 19.78
CA LEU A 17 -26.98 -7.70 18.65
C LEU A 17 -25.80 -6.78 18.32
N SER A 18 -25.18 -6.16 19.33
CA SER A 18 -23.98 -5.34 19.14
C SER A 18 -22.83 -6.14 18.55
N PHE A 19 -22.57 -7.36 19.03
CA PHE A 19 -21.55 -8.22 18.46
C PHE A 19 -21.86 -8.64 17.01
N ALA A 20 -23.12 -8.96 16.70
CA ALA A 20 -23.52 -9.29 15.33
C ALA A 20 -23.32 -8.12 14.37
N ILE A 21 -23.66 -6.90 14.79
CA ILE A 21 -23.42 -5.68 14.00
C ILE A 21 -21.93 -5.45 13.79
N MET A 22 -21.11 -5.56 14.85
CA MET A 22 -19.66 -5.43 14.72
C MET A 22 -19.07 -6.49 13.78
N ALA A 23 -19.50 -7.74 13.90
CA ALA A 23 -19.07 -8.83 13.01
C ALA A 23 -19.46 -8.57 11.55
N ALA A 24 -20.68 -8.08 11.29
CA ALA A 24 -21.13 -7.73 9.94
C ALA A 24 -20.29 -6.59 9.33
N VAL A 25 -19.95 -5.58 10.13
CA VAL A 25 -19.09 -4.47 9.69
C VAL A 25 -17.68 -4.96 9.39
N GLU A 26 -17.09 -5.78 10.24
CA GLU A 26 -15.75 -6.35 10.00
C GLU A 26 -15.74 -7.29 8.80
N TRP A 27 -16.79 -8.11 8.62
CA TRP A 27 -16.95 -8.94 7.44
C TRP A 27 -17.03 -8.11 6.15
N PHE A 28 -17.81 -7.03 6.16
CA PHE A 28 -17.90 -6.11 5.03
C PHE A 28 -16.56 -5.44 4.72
N LYS A 29 -15.84 -4.96 5.74
CA LYS A 29 -14.49 -4.39 5.58
C LYS A 29 -13.51 -5.40 4.99
N TYR A 30 -13.52 -6.63 5.47
CA TYR A 30 -12.64 -7.69 4.98
C TYR A 30 -12.96 -8.04 3.52
N GLY A 31 -14.24 -8.20 3.18
CA GLY A 31 -14.66 -8.47 1.81
C GLY A 31 -14.33 -7.32 0.84
N THR A 32 -14.55 -6.07 1.25
CA THR A 32 -14.19 -4.90 0.42
C THR A 32 -12.69 -4.77 0.25
N LYS A 33 -11.90 -5.02 1.29
CA LYS A 33 -10.44 -5.06 1.21
C LYS A 33 -9.97 -6.09 0.20
N ILE A 34 -10.41 -7.35 0.29
CA ILE A 34 -10.03 -8.42 -0.65
C ILE A 34 -10.38 -8.05 -2.09
N ASN A 35 -11.60 -7.54 -2.32
CA ASN A 35 -12.01 -7.15 -3.67
C ASN A 35 -11.15 -6.00 -4.21
N TYR A 36 -10.87 -4.99 -3.38
CA TYR A 36 -9.99 -3.91 -3.79
C TYR A 36 -8.59 -4.43 -4.14
N GLU A 37 -8.05 -5.27 -3.27
CA GLU A 37 -6.75 -5.94 -3.39
C GLU A 37 -6.65 -6.84 -4.63
N TRP A 38 -7.76 -7.48 -5.01
CA TRP A 38 -7.88 -8.31 -6.21
C TRP A 38 -7.92 -7.49 -7.50
N PHE A 39 -8.61 -6.35 -7.50
CA PHE A 39 -8.80 -5.54 -8.71
C PHE A 39 -7.80 -4.39 -8.90
N HIS A 40 -6.93 -4.12 -7.92
CA HIS A 40 -6.03 -2.97 -7.96
C HIS A 40 -4.58 -3.34 -7.63
N CYS A 41 -3.65 -2.58 -8.21
CA CYS A 41 -2.30 -2.46 -7.66
C CYS A 41 -2.36 -1.67 -6.35
N TRP A 42 -1.97 -2.31 -5.25
CA TRP A 42 -1.65 -1.62 -4.01
C TRP A 42 -0.16 -1.28 -3.98
N PRO A 43 0.22 -0.10 -3.46
CA PRO A 43 1.60 0.22 -3.21
C PRO A 43 2.06 -0.33 -1.87
N VAL A 44 3.32 -0.72 -1.81
CA VAL A 44 4.05 -1.09 -0.60
C VAL A 44 5.18 -0.09 -0.41
N LYS A 45 5.36 0.36 0.83
CA LYS A 45 6.43 1.27 1.22
C LYS A 45 7.30 0.61 2.27
N GLN A 46 8.61 0.77 2.15
CA GLN A 46 9.57 0.33 3.15
C GLN A 46 10.56 1.46 3.40
N GLN A 47 10.71 1.87 4.65
CA GLN A 47 11.68 2.90 5.03
C GLN A 47 13.11 2.37 4.84
N VAL A 48 13.99 3.24 4.34
CA VAL A 48 15.40 2.94 4.09
C VAL A 48 16.22 4.04 4.76
N GLY A 49 17.30 3.70 5.46
CA GLY A 49 18.20 4.70 6.07
C GLY A 49 17.95 5.06 7.54
N GLY A 50 17.03 4.36 8.22
CA GLY A 50 16.76 4.56 9.66
C GLY A 50 15.50 5.38 9.96
N PRO A 51 15.17 5.62 11.25
CA PRO A 51 13.90 6.23 11.66
C PRO A 51 13.67 7.65 11.12
N ASP A 52 14.75 8.43 10.98
CA ASP A 52 14.69 9.85 10.59
C ASP A 52 14.85 10.07 9.08
N SER A 53 15.16 9.02 8.31
CA SER A 53 15.37 9.16 6.87
C SER A 53 14.04 9.31 6.14
N SER A 54 14.01 10.23 5.18
CA SER A 54 12.90 10.45 4.25
C SER A 54 12.85 9.44 3.10
N VAL A 55 13.86 8.55 3.00
CA VAL A 55 13.99 7.63 1.89
C VAL A 55 13.07 6.41 2.08
N PHE A 56 12.24 6.18 1.09
CA PHE A 56 11.40 4.99 1.00
C PHE A 56 11.70 4.20 -0.27
N LYS A 57 11.77 2.88 -0.11
CA LYS A 57 11.60 1.93 -1.21
C LYS A 57 10.11 1.75 -1.46
N LEU A 58 9.69 1.99 -2.70
CA LEU A 58 8.32 1.85 -3.17
C LEU A 58 8.24 0.74 -4.21
N TRP A 59 7.21 -0.09 -4.13
CA TRP A 59 6.80 -0.98 -5.22
C TRP A 59 5.30 -1.14 -5.16
N ALA A 60 4.71 -1.79 -6.16
CA ALA A 60 3.27 -2.05 -6.16
C ALA A 60 3.02 -3.50 -6.51
N ARG A 61 1.96 -4.08 -5.93
CA ARG A 61 1.50 -5.46 -6.13
C ARG A 61 -0.02 -5.48 -6.09
N GLY A 62 -0.66 -6.40 -6.76
CA GLY A 62 -2.12 -6.42 -6.81
C GLY A 62 -2.62 -7.76 -7.29
N GLY A 63 -3.88 -7.84 -7.69
CA GLY A 63 -4.39 -9.02 -8.38
C GLY A 63 -4.18 -8.95 -9.90
N PRO A 64 -5.01 -9.63 -10.69
CA PRO A 64 -4.78 -9.86 -12.12
C PRO A 64 -4.70 -8.61 -13.00
N SER A 65 -5.14 -7.44 -12.53
CA SER A 65 -5.02 -6.18 -13.26
C SER A 65 -3.66 -5.49 -13.05
N CYS A 66 -2.84 -5.97 -12.12
CA CYS A 66 -1.60 -5.35 -11.71
C CYS A 66 -0.39 -5.92 -12.45
N ASP A 67 -0.27 -5.57 -13.73
CA ASP A 67 0.91 -5.86 -14.56
C ASP A 67 2.03 -4.82 -14.35
N LYS A 68 3.15 -4.95 -15.07
CA LYS A 68 4.27 -3.99 -15.00
C LYS A 68 3.84 -2.54 -15.22
N ARG A 69 2.89 -2.30 -16.13
CA ARG A 69 2.38 -0.96 -16.41
C ARG A 69 1.56 -0.42 -15.23
N GLY A 70 0.70 -1.25 -14.65
CA GLY A 70 -0.06 -0.95 -13.45
C GLY A 70 0.85 -0.64 -12.26
N GLU A 71 1.90 -1.43 -12.08
CA GLU A 71 2.90 -1.20 -11.03
C GLU A 71 3.61 0.15 -11.20
N TYR A 72 4.13 0.42 -12.40
CA TYR A 72 4.80 1.69 -12.73
C TYR A 72 3.88 2.90 -12.51
N LYS A 73 2.64 2.84 -13.02
CA LYS A 73 1.64 3.90 -12.81
C LYS A 73 1.35 4.13 -11.33
N THR A 74 1.31 3.06 -10.54
CA THR A 74 1.02 3.13 -9.10
C THR A 74 2.18 3.75 -8.34
N ILE A 75 3.42 3.38 -8.66
CA ILE A 75 4.63 3.96 -8.07
C ILE A 75 4.68 5.46 -8.36
N LEU A 76 4.55 5.88 -9.62
CA LEU A 76 4.56 7.30 -9.99
C LEU A 76 3.45 8.09 -9.29
N LYS A 77 2.21 7.56 -9.29
CA LYS A 77 1.09 8.19 -8.59
C LYS A 77 1.36 8.39 -7.10
N ARG A 78 2.15 7.52 -6.48
CA ARG A 78 2.48 7.61 -5.06
C ARG A 78 3.60 8.59 -4.78
N ILE A 79 4.62 8.63 -5.63
CA ILE A 79 5.65 9.67 -5.58
C ILE A 79 4.99 11.05 -5.68
N SER A 80 4.14 11.28 -6.70
CA SER A 80 3.52 12.58 -6.95
C SER A 80 2.45 13.02 -5.94
N ARG A 81 2.00 12.12 -5.05
CA ARG A 81 0.87 12.38 -4.14
C ARG A 81 1.29 12.39 -2.68
N ASP A 82 2.24 11.53 -2.34
CA ASP A 82 2.65 11.33 -0.95
C ASP A 82 3.87 12.22 -0.59
N TYR A 83 4.47 12.91 -1.56
CA TYR A 83 5.50 13.94 -1.38
C TYR A 83 4.98 15.28 -1.88
N GLU A 84 5.23 16.35 -1.12
CA GLU A 84 4.81 17.71 -1.44
C GLU A 84 6.02 18.51 -1.92
N PRO A 85 6.16 18.78 -3.24
CA PRO A 85 7.34 19.48 -3.78
C PRO A 85 7.48 20.92 -3.28
N ASN A 86 6.40 21.52 -2.75
CA ASN A 86 6.45 22.86 -2.17
C ASN A 86 7.11 22.88 -0.79
N ASP A 87 7.18 21.75 -0.09
CA ASP A 87 7.83 21.66 1.22
C ASP A 87 9.35 21.47 1.05
N GLU A 88 9.75 20.50 0.22
CA GLU A 88 11.15 20.18 -0.06
C GLU A 88 11.25 19.47 -1.44
N HIS A 89 12.29 19.79 -2.21
CA HIS A 89 12.58 19.08 -3.45
C HIS A 89 12.83 17.59 -3.19
N LEU A 90 12.43 16.76 -4.16
CA LEU A 90 12.53 15.31 -4.03
C LEU A 90 13.34 14.70 -5.17
N SER A 91 14.10 13.68 -4.81
CA SER A 91 14.92 12.89 -5.73
C SER A 91 14.43 11.44 -5.72
N PHE A 92 14.31 10.84 -6.91
CA PHE A 92 13.90 9.44 -7.01
C PHE A 92 14.50 8.71 -8.22
N CYS A 93 14.58 7.40 -8.13
CA CYS A 93 14.87 6.53 -9.27
C CYS A 93 13.80 5.44 -9.37
N ILE A 94 13.50 5.01 -10.61
CA ILE A 94 12.61 3.87 -10.89
C ILE A 94 13.44 2.80 -11.58
N ILE A 95 13.38 1.59 -11.05
CA ILE A 95 14.21 0.46 -11.47
C ILE A 95 13.29 -0.65 -11.98
N GLU A 96 13.55 -1.11 -13.20
CA GLU A 96 12.83 -2.23 -13.82
C GLU A 96 13.45 -3.56 -13.41
N ASN A 97 12.58 -4.50 -13.03
CA ASN A 97 12.94 -5.90 -12.94
C ASN A 97 12.90 -6.59 -14.30
N LYS A 98 14.05 -6.77 -14.95
CA LYS A 98 14.15 -7.44 -16.25
C LYS A 98 13.80 -8.94 -16.20
N ASN A 99 13.80 -9.54 -15.02
CA ASN A 99 13.48 -10.97 -14.83
C ASN A 99 11.96 -11.24 -14.83
N VAL A 100 11.14 -10.20 -14.82
CA VAL A 100 9.68 -10.30 -14.81
C VAL A 100 9.17 -9.93 -16.21
N PRO A 101 8.27 -10.71 -16.82
CA PRO A 101 7.72 -10.36 -18.12
C PRO A 101 6.84 -9.08 -18.04
N PRO A 102 6.69 -8.33 -19.15
CA PRO A 102 5.85 -7.14 -19.19
C PRO A 102 4.41 -7.41 -18.70
N VAL A 103 3.83 -8.50 -19.19
CA VAL A 103 2.56 -9.01 -18.69
C VAL A 103 2.89 -10.09 -17.67
N HIS A 104 2.69 -9.77 -16.39
CA HIS A 104 2.74 -10.75 -15.31
C HIS A 104 1.54 -10.49 -14.42
N TYR A 105 0.74 -11.52 -14.22
CA TYR A 105 -0.44 -11.45 -13.38
C TYR A 105 -0.15 -12.31 -12.15
N PRO A 106 0.14 -11.69 -10.99
CA PRO A 106 0.19 -12.42 -9.75
C PRO A 106 -1.24 -12.81 -9.35
N ILE A 107 -1.77 -13.88 -9.95
CA ILE A 107 -3.09 -14.45 -9.62
C ILE A 107 -2.98 -15.39 -8.41
N GLN A 108 -1.78 -15.89 -8.11
CA GLN A 108 -1.51 -16.79 -6.98
C GLN A 108 -1.05 -16.03 -5.72
N ASP A 109 -1.19 -16.68 -4.55
CA ASP A 109 -0.87 -16.10 -3.24
C ASP A 109 0.58 -15.62 -3.12
N ASP A 110 1.53 -16.36 -3.70
CA ASP A 110 2.88 -15.85 -3.93
C ASP A 110 2.88 -15.03 -5.22
N LYS A 111 2.80 -13.71 -5.03
CA LYS A 111 2.79 -12.78 -6.14
C LYS A 111 4.11 -12.82 -6.91
N GLY A 112 5.22 -13.26 -6.30
CA GLY A 112 6.57 -13.24 -6.86
C GLY A 112 7.25 -11.87 -6.72
N ALA A 113 8.24 -11.58 -7.57
CA ALA A 113 8.96 -10.30 -7.56
C ALA A 113 8.17 -9.16 -8.24
N PRO A 114 8.29 -7.90 -7.77
CA PRO A 114 7.76 -6.75 -8.47
C PRO A 114 8.45 -6.56 -9.82
N GLY A 115 7.70 -6.13 -10.81
CA GLY A 115 8.20 -5.70 -12.11
C GLY A 115 8.89 -4.34 -12.08
N TYR A 116 8.49 -3.46 -11.16
CA TYR A 116 9.18 -2.20 -10.86
C TYR A 116 9.30 -1.93 -9.36
N TRP A 117 10.38 -1.28 -8.96
CA TRP A 117 10.46 -0.61 -7.66
C TRP A 117 11.12 0.76 -7.84
N ALA A 118 10.96 1.62 -6.85
CA ALA A 118 11.56 2.94 -6.82
C ALA A 118 12.18 3.22 -5.46
N TYR A 119 13.17 4.08 -5.44
CA TYR A 119 13.63 4.77 -4.24
C TYR A 119 13.29 6.24 -4.40
N VAL A 120 12.71 6.83 -3.37
CA VAL A 120 12.32 8.24 -3.35
C VAL A 120 12.56 8.80 -1.96
N GLY A 121 13.03 10.04 -1.90
CA GLY A 121 13.26 10.77 -0.67
C GLY A 121 13.41 12.25 -0.96
N TYR A 122 13.42 13.05 0.09
CA TYR A 122 13.71 14.47 -0.03
C TYR A 122 15.20 14.73 -0.16
N ASP A 123 15.56 15.90 -0.66
CA ASP A 123 16.96 16.26 -0.96
C ASP A 123 17.87 16.32 0.26
N ARG A 124 17.35 16.48 1.49
CA ARG A 124 18.15 16.29 2.71
C ARG A 124 18.80 14.91 2.84
N ASP A 125 18.24 13.90 2.16
CA ASP A 125 18.76 12.53 2.11
C ASP A 125 19.31 12.19 0.69
N ASN A 126 19.71 13.18 -0.11
CA ASN A 126 20.15 12.97 -1.50
C ASN A 126 21.34 12.00 -1.60
N ASP A 127 22.29 12.06 -0.66
CA ASP A 127 23.41 11.11 -0.60
C ASP A 127 22.92 9.66 -0.45
N LYS A 128 21.88 9.45 0.35
CA LYS A 128 21.28 8.13 0.52
C LYS A 128 20.53 7.70 -0.72
N ILE A 129 19.84 8.61 -1.41
CA ILE A 129 19.20 8.34 -2.70
C ILE A 129 20.25 7.90 -3.74
N ARG A 130 21.38 8.60 -3.84
CA ARG A 130 22.49 8.23 -4.74
C ARG A 130 23.05 6.86 -4.40
N GLU A 131 23.23 6.56 -3.12
CA GLU A 131 23.69 5.24 -2.66
C GLU A 131 22.74 4.12 -3.09
N VAL A 132 21.44 4.26 -2.85
CA VAL A 132 20.46 3.18 -3.11
C VAL A 132 20.04 3.08 -4.57
N CYS A 133 20.10 4.18 -5.32
CA CYS A 133 19.85 4.20 -6.77
C CYS A 133 21.06 3.70 -7.56
N GLY A 134 22.27 3.76 -7.01
CA GLY A 134 23.48 3.29 -7.66
C GLY A 134 23.69 3.95 -9.03
N GLU A 135 23.79 3.13 -10.08
CA GLU A 135 23.98 3.61 -11.46
C GLU A 135 22.68 3.98 -12.18
N HIS A 136 21.52 3.81 -11.53
CA HIS A 136 20.23 4.13 -12.16
C HIS A 136 20.00 5.63 -12.26
N THR A 137 19.28 6.05 -13.29
CA THR A 137 18.92 7.46 -13.51
C THR A 137 18.11 8.01 -12.34
N ILE A 138 18.59 9.13 -11.80
CA ILE A 138 17.91 9.90 -10.75
C ILE A 138 17.13 11.03 -11.41
N TYR A 139 15.87 11.13 -11.07
CA TYR A 139 14.95 12.20 -11.45
C TYR A 139 14.75 13.13 -10.25
N ASN A 140 14.61 14.42 -10.53
CA ASN A 140 14.34 15.44 -9.53
C ASN A 140 13.00 16.10 -9.87
N PHE A 141 12.18 16.36 -8.86
CA PHE A 141 10.86 17.00 -8.98
C PHE A 141 10.78 18.26 -8.13
#